data_AF-A0A4Q5X2W7-F1
#
_entry.id   AF-A0A4Q5X2W7-F1
#
_cell.length_a   1.000
_cell.length_b   1.000
_cell.length_c   1.000
_cell.angle_alpha   90.00
_cell.angle_beta   90.00
_cell.angle_gamma   90.00
#
_symmetry.space_group_name_H-M   'P 1'
#
loop_
_entity.id
_entity.type
_entity.pdbx_description
1 polymer ?
#
loop_
_entity_poly.entity_id
_entity_poly.type
_entity_poly.pdbx_seq_one_letter_code
_entity_poly.pdbx_strand_id
1 'polypeptide(L)'
;MRLSWSLVLVCAALMGCKAGPGTSCEPKEARCLDERRALVCDEGRFVETPCRGKAGCKTSEQKTRCDISANRAGDTCSAADQGVAVCSSAGAMLACHDRKFESVPCRGPQGCETVGDQPHCDQSVAEAGEACAKEGAKACAADGARVLSCAGGRLKELYVCRGEGRCSAAQGKLACDQTVAKLGDACDPALSGHIACSEDRKSLIACRDQRFVPSEKCRAGTVCTVSGQSTKCERR
;
A
#
# COMPACT_ATOMS: atom_id res chain seq x y z
N MET A 1 63.99 43.59 32.22
CA MET A 1 63.06 42.86 33.12
C MET A 1 62.00 42.20 32.25
N ARG A 2 61.80 40.89 32.45
CA ARG A 2 60.84 40.04 31.73
C ARG A 2 59.41 40.23 32.29
N LEU A 3 58.44 39.62 31.59
CA LEU A 3 57.06 39.26 32.03
C LEU A 3 56.01 40.38 31.83
N SER A 4 54.80 40.14 31.31
CA SER A 4 54.12 38.89 30.94
C SER A 4 52.91 39.25 30.07
N TRP A 5 52.75 38.63 28.89
CA TRP A 5 51.50 38.64 28.15
C TRP A 5 50.62 37.52 28.71
N SER A 6 49.59 37.86 29.49
CA SER A 6 48.58 36.91 29.94
C SER A 6 47.61 36.63 28.80
N LEU A 7 47.92 35.63 27.98
CA LEU A 7 46.99 35.00 27.06
C LEU A 7 45.98 34.20 27.91
N VAL A 8 44.81 34.75 28.16
CA VAL A 8 43.70 34.02 28.80
C VAL A 8 43.08 33.12 27.74
N LEU A 9 43.58 31.88 27.67
CA LEU A 9 43.00 30.82 26.87
C LEU A 9 41.75 30.29 27.60
N VAL A 10 40.58 30.82 27.24
CA VAL A 10 39.30 30.24 27.66
C VAL A 10 39.10 28.94 26.89
N CYS A 11 39.44 27.81 27.51
CA CYS A 11 39.01 26.48 27.07
C CYS A 11 37.49 26.38 27.25
N ALA A 12 36.73 26.69 26.20
CA ALA A 12 35.34 26.27 26.09
C ALA A 12 35.33 24.73 26.01
N ALA A 13 35.04 24.09 27.13
CA ALA A 13 34.75 22.67 27.18
C ALA A 13 33.53 22.41 26.29
N LEU A 14 33.77 21.88 25.09
CA LEU A 14 32.73 21.26 24.26
C LEU A 14 32.25 20.02 25.02
N MET A 15 31.30 20.21 25.94
CA MET A 15 30.44 19.13 26.39
C MET A 15 29.76 18.59 25.13
N GLY A 16 30.24 17.46 24.63
CA GLY A 16 29.72 16.84 23.41
C GLY A 16 28.22 16.65 23.55
N CYS A 17 27.45 17.51 22.89
CA CYS A 17 26.00 17.39 22.85
C CYS A 17 25.67 16.05 22.22
N LYS A 18 25.18 15.11 23.04
CA LYS A 18 24.69 13.83 22.58
C LYS A 18 23.53 14.13 21.63
N ALA A 19 23.63 13.70 20.37
CA ALA A 19 22.59 13.91 19.38
C ALA A 19 21.25 13.38 19.91
N GLY A 20 20.18 14.11 19.64
CA GLY A 20 18.84 13.82 20.14
C GLY A 20 17.78 14.17 19.11
N PRO A 21 16.50 13.85 19.38
CA PRO A 21 15.41 14.21 18.49
C PRO A 21 15.39 15.73 18.20
N GLY A 22 15.26 16.08 16.93
CA GLY A 22 15.21 17.46 16.45
C GLY A 22 16.55 18.17 16.26
N THR A 23 17.68 17.57 16.68
CA THR A 23 19.02 18.13 16.41
C THR A 23 19.41 17.93 14.94
N SER A 24 20.29 18.77 14.43
CA SER A 24 20.78 18.67 13.04
C SER A 24 21.50 17.35 12.77
N CYS A 25 21.39 16.85 11.54
CA CYS A 25 22.06 15.64 11.08
C CYS A 25 22.41 15.73 9.59
N GLU A 26 23.32 14.87 9.15
CA GLU A 26 23.64 14.71 7.73
C GLU A 26 22.72 13.68 7.05
N PRO A 27 22.44 13.82 5.74
CA PRO A 27 21.61 12.85 5.02
C PRO A 27 22.10 11.41 5.19
N LYS A 28 21.15 10.48 5.43
CA LYS A 28 21.39 9.05 5.70
C LYS A 28 22.10 8.73 7.02
N GLU A 29 22.36 9.75 7.84
CA GLU A 29 22.89 9.52 9.17
C GLU A 29 21.85 8.81 10.05
N ALA A 30 22.27 7.74 10.70
CA ALA A 30 21.46 7.02 11.66
C ALA A 30 22.33 6.47 12.78
N ARG A 31 21.83 6.48 14.01
CA ARG A 31 22.55 5.99 15.20
C ARG A 31 21.57 5.46 16.24
N CYS A 32 21.99 4.47 17.02
CA CYS A 32 21.18 4.05 18.17
C CYS A 32 21.19 5.13 19.25
N LEU A 33 19.99 5.54 19.69
CA LEU A 33 19.83 6.34 20.90
C LEU A 33 19.99 5.43 22.13
N ASP A 34 19.37 4.26 22.07
CA ASP A 34 19.51 3.15 23.01
C ASP A 34 19.15 1.82 22.33
N GLU A 35 19.05 0.74 23.11
CA GLU A 35 18.76 -0.61 22.59
C GLU A 35 17.39 -0.75 21.92
N ARG A 36 16.45 0.17 22.14
CA ARG A 36 15.08 0.11 21.60
C ARG A 36 14.72 1.30 20.72
N ARG A 37 15.65 2.21 20.45
CA ARG A 37 15.41 3.46 19.72
C ARG A 37 16.59 3.84 18.86
N ALA A 38 16.32 4.22 17.61
CA ALA A 38 17.27 4.83 16.70
C ALA A 38 16.93 6.31 16.49
N LEU A 39 17.95 7.12 16.24
CA LEU A 39 17.82 8.41 15.58
C LEU A 39 18.14 8.19 14.10
N VAL A 40 17.26 8.65 13.22
CA VAL A 40 17.44 8.60 11.77
C VAL A 40 17.29 10.01 11.22
N CYS A 41 18.15 10.40 10.29
CA CYS A 41 18.08 11.74 9.71
C CYS A 41 16.91 11.85 8.73
N ASP A 42 16.01 12.80 9.00
CA ASP A 42 14.86 13.16 8.18
C ASP A 42 14.86 14.67 7.97
N GLU A 43 14.93 15.13 6.72
CA GLU A 43 14.93 16.55 6.36
C GLU A 43 15.97 17.41 7.14
N GLY A 44 17.16 16.84 7.38
CA GLY A 44 18.27 17.50 8.07
C GLY A 44 18.13 17.55 9.60
N ARG A 45 17.13 16.86 10.17
CA ARG A 45 16.96 16.69 11.62
C ARG A 45 16.80 15.24 12.02
N PHE A 46 17.32 14.88 13.18
CA PHE A 46 17.10 13.54 13.71
C PHE A 46 15.65 13.36 14.13
N VAL A 47 15.01 12.32 13.63
CA VAL A 47 13.75 11.79 14.14
C VAL A 47 14.01 10.50 14.90
N GLU A 48 13.23 10.26 15.96
CA GLU A 48 13.31 9.03 16.72
C GLU A 48 12.44 7.94 16.07
N THR A 49 13.05 6.79 15.79
CA THR A 49 12.40 5.59 15.26
C THR A 49 12.50 4.48 16.30
N PRO A 50 11.37 3.90 16.77
CA PRO A 50 11.39 2.74 17.66
C PRO A 50 12.01 1.51 16.97
N CYS A 51 12.75 0.71 17.73
CA CYS A 51 13.33 -0.58 17.32
C CYS A 51 12.85 -1.65 18.30
N ARG A 52 11.56 -1.96 18.26
CA ARG A 52 10.90 -2.78 19.29
C ARG A 52 11.19 -4.28 19.16
N GLY A 53 11.73 -4.72 18.02
CA GLY A 53 12.05 -6.12 17.79
C GLY A 53 13.14 -6.64 18.74
N LYS A 54 13.26 -7.96 18.84
CA LYS A 54 14.13 -8.61 19.84
C LYS A 54 15.61 -8.27 19.64
N ALA A 55 16.05 -8.01 18.40
CA ALA A 55 17.43 -7.62 18.13
C ALA A 55 17.70 -6.14 18.44
N GLY A 56 16.65 -5.34 18.68
CA GLY A 56 16.75 -3.94 19.07
C GLY A 56 17.43 -3.06 18.02
N CYS A 57 18.02 -1.96 18.49
CA CYS A 57 18.92 -1.13 17.71
C CYS A 57 20.38 -1.56 17.90
N LYS A 58 21.12 -1.73 16.81
CA LYS A 58 22.56 -1.99 16.82
C LYS A 58 23.29 -1.06 15.86
N THR A 59 24.32 -0.37 16.33
CA THR A 59 25.23 0.42 15.50
C THR A 59 26.53 -0.36 15.30
N SER A 60 26.96 -0.52 14.06
CA SER A 60 28.29 -1.02 13.68
C SER A 60 29.00 0.06 12.86
N GLU A 61 30.32 -0.08 12.63
CA GLU A 61 31.13 0.87 11.84
C GLU A 61 30.56 1.17 10.46
N GLN A 62 29.72 0.28 9.91
CA GLN A 62 29.21 0.38 8.54
C GLN A 62 27.72 0.70 8.41
N LYS A 63 26.90 0.64 9.48
CA LYS A 63 25.45 0.95 9.47
C LYS A 63 24.80 0.84 10.85
N THR A 64 23.71 1.60 11.04
CA THR A 64 22.75 1.40 12.13
C THR A 64 21.63 0.49 11.66
N ARG A 65 21.39 -0.61 12.40
CA ARG A 65 20.33 -1.58 12.13
C ARG A 65 19.28 -1.46 13.23
N CYS A 66 18.04 -1.20 12.83
CA CYS A 66 16.88 -1.11 13.71
C CYS A 66 15.98 -2.32 13.46
N ASP A 67 15.77 -3.18 14.46
CA ASP A 67 14.83 -4.28 14.36
C ASP A 67 13.39 -3.76 14.53
N ILE A 68 12.73 -3.55 13.40
CA ILE A 68 11.36 -3.04 13.34
C ILE A 68 10.29 -4.15 13.43
N SER A 69 10.68 -5.43 13.58
CA SER A 69 9.76 -6.58 13.52
C SER A 69 8.64 -6.56 14.57
N ALA A 70 8.82 -5.83 15.67
CA ALA A 70 7.80 -5.64 16.69
C ALA A 70 7.36 -4.18 16.85
N ASN A 71 7.66 -3.32 15.87
CA ASN A 71 7.08 -1.99 15.80
C ASN A 71 5.56 -2.06 15.62
N ARG A 72 4.89 -0.93 15.84
CA ARG A 72 3.43 -0.82 15.81
C ARG A 72 2.99 0.23 14.83
N ALA A 73 1.74 0.10 14.36
CA ALA A 73 1.11 1.16 13.59
C ALA A 73 1.12 2.48 14.39
N GLY A 74 1.45 3.58 13.73
CA GLY A 74 1.64 4.91 14.32
C GLY A 74 3.04 5.20 14.88
N ASP A 75 3.91 4.18 15.01
CA ASP A 75 5.33 4.42 15.32
C ASP A 75 5.94 5.28 14.20
N THR A 76 6.85 6.18 14.56
CA THR A 76 7.53 7.06 13.59
C THR A 76 8.52 6.25 12.74
N CYS A 77 8.60 6.61 11.46
CA CYS A 77 9.67 6.21 10.55
C CYS A 77 10.14 7.46 9.77
N SER A 78 11.35 7.41 9.21
CA SER A 78 11.92 8.52 8.44
C SER A 78 11.57 8.44 6.95
N ALA A 79 11.83 9.49 6.17
CA ALA A 79 11.76 9.40 4.71
C ALA A 79 12.73 8.37 4.12
N ALA A 80 13.85 8.09 4.79
CA ALA A 80 14.78 7.04 4.40
C ALA A 80 14.21 5.62 4.62
N ASP A 81 13.21 5.50 5.48
CA ASP A 81 12.49 4.25 5.74
C ASP A 81 11.28 4.08 4.80
N GLN A 82 10.98 5.02 3.91
CA GLN A 82 9.80 4.94 3.03
C GLN A 82 9.81 3.63 2.22
N GLY A 83 8.74 2.84 2.35
CA GLY A 83 8.62 1.53 1.71
C GLY A 83 9.36 0.38 2.43
N VAL A 84 10.12 0.66 3.50
CA VAL A 84 10.61 -0.38 4.41
C VAL A 84 9.41 -1.05 5.07
N ALA A 85 9.41 -2.38 5.06
CA ALA A 85 8.34 -3.17 5.61
C ALA A 85 8.85 -4.42 6.33
N VAL A 86 7.97 -5.04 7.12
CA VAL A 86 8.20 -6.32 7.79
C VAL A 86 6.88 -7.05 7.98
N CYS A 87 6.86 -8.37 7.88
CA CYS A 87 5.69 -9.14 8.31
C CYS A 87 5.57 -9.09 9.83
N SER A 88 4.55 -8.39 10.32
CA SER A 88 4.25 -8.27 11.76
C SER A 88 3.45 -9.47 12.29
N SER A 89 2.72 -10.14 11.40
CA SER A 89 2.02 -11.40 11.62
C SER A 89 1.74 -12.07 10.27
N ALA A 90 1.21 -13.29 10.27
CA ALA A 90 0.80 -13.97 9.04
C ALA A 90 -0.31 -13.24 8.25
N GLY A 91 -1.08 -12.35 8.89
CA GLY A 91 -2.17 -11.60 8.23
C GLY A 91 -1.89 -10.10 8.05
N ALA A 92 -0.71 -9.61 8.44
CA ALA A 92 -0.42 -8.18 8.41
C ALA A 92 1.07 -7.88 8.24
N MET A 93 1.35 -6.96 7.34
CA MET A 93 2.65 -6.33 7.14
C MET A 93 2.64 -4.96 7.83
N LEU A 94 3.75 -4.59 8.46
CA LEU A 94 3.98 -3.22 8.91
C LEU A 94 4.85 -2.54 7.86
N ALA A 95 4.42 -1.41 7.30
CA ALA A 95 5.16 -0.67 6.29
C ALA A 95 5.26 0.81 6.64
N CYS A 96 6.39 1.44 6.36
CA CYS A 96 6.55 2.88 6.53
C CYS A 96 5.89 3.64 5.36
N HIS A 97 4.93 4.50 5.70
CA HIS A 97 4.21 5.36 4.79
C HIS A 97 3.98 6.73 5.46
N ASP A 98 4.29 7.82 4.76
CA ASP A 98 4.11 9.19 5.26
C ASP A 98 4.73 9.42 6.67
N ARG A 99 5.95 8.91 6.87
CA ARG A 99 6.72 9.01 8.14
C ARG A 99 6.08 8.28 9.33
N LYS A 100 5.13 7.40 9.07
CA LYS A 100 4.52 6.52 10.08
C LYS A 100 4.51 5.08 9.60
N PHE A 101 4.77 4.17 10.53
CA PHE A 101 4.47 2.77 10.27
C PHE A 101 2.96 2.59 10.24
N GLU A 102 2.46 1.96 9.19
CA GLU A 102 1.06 1.62 9.02
C GLU A 102 0.92 0.10 8.93
N SER A 103 -0.16 -0.43 9.50
CA SER A 103 -0.52 -1.84 9.32
C SER A 103 -1.19 -2.02 7.97
N VAL A 104 -0.58 -2.82 7.12
CA VAL A 104 -1.07 -3.24 5.81
C VAL A 104 -1.66 -4.64 5.93
N PRO A 105 -2.99 -4.81 5.83
CA PRO A 105 -3.62 -6.13 5.87
C PRO A 105 -3.21 -6.97 4.66
N CYS A 106 -2.79 -8.20 4.91
CA CYS A 106 -2.46 -9.19 3.87
C CYS A 106 -3.57 -10.23 3.85
N ARG A 107 -4.74 -9.86 3.32
CA ARG A 107 -5.97 -10.68 3.42
C ARG A 107 -6.03 -11.80 2.38
N GLY A 108 -5.14 -11.78 1.39
CA GLY A 108 -5.06 -12.85 0.41
C GLY A 108 -4.61 -14.17 1.03
N PRO A 109 -4.82 -15.29 0.33
CA PRO A 109 -4.60 -16.63 0.86
C PRO A 109 -3.16 -16.92 1.28
N GLN A 110 -2.15 -16.24 0.71
CA GLN A 110 -0.75 -16.42 1.11
C GLN A 110 -0.38 -15.60 2.37
N GLY A 111 -1.24 -14.65 2.77
CA GLY A 111 -0.97 -13.79 3.92
C GLY A 111 0.28 -12.92 3.75
N CYS A 112 0.98 -12.68 4.84
CA CYS A 112 2.30 -12.08 4.85
C CYS A 112 3.38 -13.15 5.05
N GLU A 113 4.36 -13.17 4.16
CA GLU A 113 5.51 -14.05 4.23
C GLU A 113 6.81 -13.27 3.97
N THR A 114 7.91 -13.72 4.55
CA THR A 114 9.23 -13.16 4.24
C THR A 114 9.96 -14.13 3.32
N VAL A 115 10.22 -13.71 2.08
CA VAL A 115 10.98 -14.49 1.09
C VAL A 115 12.38 -13.90 0.99
N GLY A 116 13.38 -14.61 1.51
CA GLY A 116 14.73 -14.06 1.70
C GLY A 116 14.72 -12.92 2.72
N ASP A 117 15.15 -11.73 2.29
CA ASP A 117 15.12 -10.50 3.11
C ASP A 117 13.95 -9.57 2.75
N GLN A 118 13.04 -9.98 1.86
CA GLN A 118 11.93 -9.16 1.40
C GLN A 118 10.60 -9.64 1.99
N PRO A 119 9.85 -8.77 2.70
CA PRO A 119 8.48 -9.07 3.08
C PRO A 119 7.59 -9.03 1.84
N HIS A 120 6.73 -10.03 1.72
CA HIS A 120 5.70 -10.13 0.70
C HIS A 120 4.34 -10.15 1.40
N CYS A 121 3.44 -9.27 0.96
CA CYS A 121 2.09 -9.16 1.50
C CYS A 121 1.09 -9.46 0.38
N ASP A 122 0.34 -10.54 0.54
CA ASP A 122 -0.74 -10.89 -0.38
C ASP A 122 -1.93 -9.95 -0.17
N GLN A 123 -1.91 -8.83 -0.90
CA GLN A 123 -3.01 -7.86 -0.98
C GLN A 123 -3.99 -8.19 -2.12
N SER A 124 -4.07 -9.44 -2.58
CA SER A 124 -5.02 -9.83 -3.63
C SER A 124 -6.49 -9.66 -3.20
N VAL A 125 -6.73 -9.60 -1.89
CA VAL A 125 -7.98 -9.20 -1.25
C VAL A 125 -7.69 -8.02 -0.31
N ALA A 126 -8.53 -6.99 -0.33
CA ALA A 126 -8.30 -5.77 0.43
C ALA A 126 -9.59 -4.94 0.63
N GLU A 127 -9.50 -3.84 1.36
CA GLU A 127 -10.56 -2.84 1.51
C GLU A 127 -10.18 -1.50 0.87
N ALA A 128 -11.18 -0.73 0.45
CA ALA A 128 -10.96 0.62 -0.07
C ALA A 128 -10.32 1.52 1.02
N GLY A 129 -9.32 2.30 0.63
CA GLY A 129 -8.56 3.19 1.51
C GLY A 129 -7.40 2.51 2.24
N GLU A 130 -7.26 1.18 2.19
CA GLU A 130 -6.10 0.51 2.78
C GLU A 130 -4.80 0.95 2.08
N ALA A 131 -3.70 0.99 2.86
CA ALA A 131 -2.37 1.27 2.35
C ALA A 131 -1.93 0.21 1.32
N CYS A 132 -1.17 0.62 0.31
CA CYS A 132 -0.60 -0.27 -0.68
C CYS A 132 0.78 0.20 -1.10
N ALA A 133 1.71 -0.74 -1.31
CA ALA A 133 3.11 -0.43 -1.58
C ALA A 133 3.41 -0.25 -3.07
N LYS A 134 2.61 -0.84 -3.97
CA LYS A 134 2.88 -0.89 -5.41
C LYS A 134 1.75 -0.20 -6.18
N GLU A 135 2.07 0.96 -6.77
CA GLU A 135 1.15 1.71 -7.63
C GLU A 135 0.58 0.82 -8.75
N GLY A 136 -0.72 0.92 -8.99
CA GLY A 136 -1.43 0.10 -9.97
C GLY A 136 -1.64 -1.37 -9.58
N ALA A 137 -1.16 -1.83 -8.41
CA ALA A 137 -1.51 -3.15 -7.90
C ALA A 137 -3.03 -3.24 -7.71
N LYS A 138 -3.63 -4.34 -8.17
CA LYS A 138 -5.07 -4.57 -8.11
C LYS A 138 -5.42 -5.60 -7.03
N ALA A 139 -6.56 -5.41 -6.40
CA ALA A 139 -7.11 -6.29 -5.38
C ALA A 139 -8.61 -6.47 -5.59
N CYS A 140 -9.18 -7.59 -5.14
CA CYS A 140 -10.61 -7.68 -4.95
C CYS A 140 -11.00 -7.05 -3.61
N ALA A 141 -12.09 -6.28 -3.58
CA ALA A 141 -12.73 -5.92 -2.32
C ALA A 141 -13.11 -7.19 -1.56
N ALA A 142 -13.05 -7.17 -0.22
CA ALA A 142 -13.32 -8.37 0.59
C ALA A 142 -14.73 -8.94 0.39
N ASP A 143 -15.70 -8.10 0.03
CA ASP A 143 -17.06 -8.53 -0.32
C ASP A 143 -17.15 -9.17 -1.73
N GLY A 144 -16.09 -9.08 -2.55
CA GLY A 144 -16.05 -9.52 -3.94
C GLY A 144 -16.84 -8.61 -4.90
N ALA A 145 -17.35 -7.46 -4.47
CA ALA A 145 -18.19 -6.61 -5.33
C ALA A 145 -17.37 -5.74 -6.29
N ARG A 146 -16.07 -5.56 -6.04
CA ARG A 146 -15.26 -4.53 -6.67
C ARG A 146 -13.83 -4.98 -6.92
N VAL A 147 -13.21 -4.39 -7.93
CA VAL A 147 -11.77 -4.33 -8.07
C VAL A 147 -11.29 -3.01 -7.50
N LEU A 148 -10.26 -3.07 -6.67
CA LEU A 148 -9.52 -1.94 -6.16
C LEU A 148 -8.19 -1.82 -6.91
N SER A 149 -7.65 -0.61 -7.00
CA SER A 149 -6.33 -0.32 -7.56
C SER A 149 -5.57 0.61 -6.64
N CYS A 150 -4.29 0.34 -6.45
CA CYS A 150 -3.41 1.22 -5.69
C CYS A 150 -3.19 2.52 -6.48
N ALA A 151 -3.55 3.65 -5.87
CA ALA A 151 -3.42 4.96 -6.45
C ALA A 151 -3.02 6.00 -5.40
N GLY A 152 -1.75 6.40 -5.41
CA GLY A 152 -1.18 7.32 -4.42
C GLY A 152 -1.07 6.67 -3.04
N GLY A 153 -0.55 5.45 -2.98
CA GLY A 153 -0.31 4.70 -1.73
C GLY A 153 -1.57 4.16 -1.04
N ARG A 154 -2.75 4.36 -1.64
CA ARG A 154 -4.05 3.91 -1.11
C ARG A 154 -4.83 3.14 -2.17
N LEU A 155 -5.52 2.08 -1.75
CA LEU A 155 -6.42 1.33 -2.61
C LEU A 155 -7.69 2.14 -2.89
N LYS A 156 -8.02 2.33 -4.16
CA LYS A 156 -9.23 3.03 -4.61
C LYS A 156 -10.07 2.13 -5.48
N GLU A 157 -11.39 2.34 -5.49
CA GLU A 157 -12.28 1.61 -6.39
C GLU A 157 -11.88 1.83 -7.85
N LEU A 158 -11.72 0.75 -8.60
CA LEU A 158 -11.39 0.75 -10.02
C LEU A 158 -12.59 0.27 -10.85
N TYR A 159 -13.13 -0.92 -10.55
CA TYR A 159 -14.28 -1.50 -11.26
C TYR A 159 -15.31 -2.09 -10.29
N VAL A 160 -16.55 -2.22 -10.77
CA VAL A 160 -17.61 -2.96 -10.07
C VAL A 160 -17.85 -4.29 -10.80
N CYS A 161 -17.92 -5.37 -10.03
CA CYS A 161 -18.16 -6.74 -10.51
C CYS A 161 -19.59 -7.15 -10.11
N ARG A 162 -20.59 -6.79 -10.93
CA ARG A 162 -22.01 -7.04 -10.63
C ARG A 162 -22.51 -8.41 -11.11
N GLY A 163 -21.76 -9.09 -11.96
CA GLY A 163 -22.13 -10.43 -12.39
C GLY A 163 -22.00 -11.45 -11.26
N GLU A 164 -22.59 -12.62 -11.46
CA GLU A 164 -22.66 -13.69 -10.44
C GLU A 164 -21.28 -14.23 -10.06
N GLY A 165 -20.30 -14.17 -10.98
CA GLY A 165 -18.92 -14.56 -10.73
C GLY A 165 -18.14 -13.62 -9.79
N ARG A 166 -18.69 -12.43 -9.49
CA ARG A 166 -18.10 -11.43 -8.57
C ARG A 166 -16.65 -11.09 -8.96
N CYS A 167 -15.90 -10.49 -8.03
CA CYS A 167 -14.45 -10.37 -8.10
C CYS A 167 -13.82 -11.61 -7.47
N SER A 168 -12.81 -12.17 -8.13
CA SER A 168 -11.96 -13.22 -7.56
C SER A 168 -10.49 -12.95 -7.85
N ALA A 169 -9.64 -13.22 -6.87
CA ALA A 169 -8.20 -13.18 -7.03
C ALA A 169 -7.65 -14.57 -6.73
N ALA A 170 -7.31 -15.30 -7.79
CA ALA A 170 -6.85 -16.68 -7.70
C ALA A 170 -5.63 -16.88 -8.60
N GLN A 171 -4.60 -17.56 -8.08
CA GLN A 171 -3.38 -17.91 -8.83
C GLN A 171 -2.69 -16.69 -9.48
N GLY A 172 -2.67 -15.54 -8.78
CA GLY A 172 -2.10 -14.30 -9.29
C GLY A 172 -2.90 -13.63 -10.42
N LYS A 173 -4.09 -14.15 -10.75
CA LYS A 173 -5.01 -13.54 -11.71
C LYS A 173 -6.18 -12.93 -10.95
N LEU A 174 -6.46 -11.68 -11.27
CA LEU A 174 -7.66 -11.00 -10.83
C LEU A 174 -8.72 -11.09 -11.94
N ALA A 175 -9.90 -11.57 -11.60
CA ALA A 175 -11.06 -11.64 -12.47
C ALA A 175 -12.20 -10.82 -11.87
N CYS A 176 -12.93 -10.11 -12.73
CA CYS A 176 -14.09 -9.32 -12.35
C CYS A 176 -15.23 -9.63 -13.31
N ASP A 177 -16.32 -10.19 -12.81
CA ASP A 177 -17.49 -10.44 -13.62
C ASP A 177 -18.26 -9.14 -13.90
N GLN A 178 -17.98 -8.57 -15.07
CA GLN A 178 -18.66 -7.39 -15.60
C GLN A 178 -19.73 -7.74 -16.66
N THR A 179 -20.25 -8.98 -16.66
CA THR A 179 -21.36 -9.38 -17.57
C THR A 179 -22.68 -8.67 -17.23
N VAL A 180 -22.75 -8.04 -16.05
CA VAL A 180 -23.79 -7.09 -15.66
C VAL A 180 -23.12 -5.76 -15.27
N ALA A 181 -23.64 -4.63 -15.75
CA ALA A 181 -23.09 -3.31 -15.48
C ALA A 181 -24.15 -2.19 -15.55
N LYS A 182 -23.79 -0.98 -15.12
CA LYS A 182 -24.57 0.24 -15.35
C LYS A 182 -23.94 1.08 -16.46
N LEU A 183 -24.76 1.92 -17.07
CA LEU A 183 -24.24 2.98 -17.95
C LEU A 183 -23.29 3.89 -17.17
N GLY A 184 -22.11 4.12 -17.75
CA GLY A 184 -21.04 4.93 -17.17
C GLY A 184 -20.09 4.19 -16.23
N ASP A 185 -20.41 2.96 -15.81
CA ASP A 185 -19.50 2.13 -15.01
C ASP A 185 -18.17 2.00 -15.76
N ALA A 186 -17.05 2.09 -15.02
CA ALA A 186 -15.74 1.85 -15.58
C ALA A 186 -15.59 0.37 -15.96
N CYS A 187 -14.93 0.12 -17.09
CA CYS A 187 -14.60 -1.23 -17.54
C CYS A 187 -13.13 -1.32 -17.92
N ASP A 188 -12.56 -2.51 -17.75
CA ASP A 188 -11.14 -2.73 -18.05
C ASP A 188 -10.85 -2.48 -19.55
N PRO A 189 -9.75 -1.80 -19.91
CA PRO A 189 -9.35 -1.64 -21.31
C PRO A 189 -9.29 -2.96 -22.09
N ALA A 190 -8.91 -4.05 -21.42
CA ALA A 190 -8.87 -5.39 -22.02
C ALA A 190 -10.27 -5.94 -22.39
N LEU A 191 -11.34 -5.32 -21.87
CA LEU A 191 -12.73 -5.64 -22.16
C LEU A 191 -13.33 -4.71 -23.23
N SER A 192 -12.54 -3.91 -23.96
CA SER A 192 -13.08 -3.08 -25.04
C SER A 192 -13.88 -3.93 -26.05
N GLY A 193 -15.12 -3.51 -26.31
CA GLY A 193 -16.09 -4.26 -27.13
C GLY A 193 -16.90 -5.31 -26.38
N HIS A 194 -16.59 -5.62 -25.12
CA HIS A 194 -17.35 -6.56 -24.28
C HIS A 194 -18.79 -6.07 -24.10
N ILE A 195 -19.75 -7.00 -24.20
CA ILE A 195 -21.18 -6.75 -24.06
C ILE A 195 -21.66 -7.27 -22.70
N ALA A 196 -22.28 -6.38 -21.94
CA ALA A 196 -22.89 -6.67 -20.64
C ALA A 196 -24.39 -6.41 -20.67
N CYS A 197 -25.11 -7.04 -19.73
CA CYS A 197 -26.46 -6.65 -19.41
C CYS A 197 -26.46 -5.37 -18.58
N SER A 198 -27.37 -4.46 -18.92
CA SER A 198 -27.83 -3.44 -17.97
C SER A 198 -28.35 -4.09 -16.67
N GLU A 199 -28.18 -3.40 -15.54
CA GLU A 199 -28.64 -3.88 -14.23
C GLU A 199 -30.15 -4.21 -14.20
N ASP A 200 -30.97 -3.47 -14.95
CA ASP A 200 -32.41 -3.73 -15.07
C ASP A 200 -32.77 -4.83 -16.09
N ARG A 201 -31.75 -5.42 -16.75
CA ARG A 201 -31.83 -6.45 -17.78
C ARG A 201 -32.62 -6.04 -19.03
N LYS A 202 -32.87 -4.75 -19.27
CA LYS A 202 -33.68 -4.29 -20.42
C LYS A 202 -32.87 -3.95 -21.67
N SER A 203 -31.55 -3.87 -21.55
CA SER A 203 -30.65 -3.54 -22.66
C SER A 203 -29.28 -4.20 -22.53
N LEU A 204 -28.63 -4.37 -23.68
CA LEU A 204 -27.21 -4.62 -23.83
C LEU A 204 -26.45 -3.28 -23.78
N ILE A 205 -25.34 -3.27 -23.06
CA ILE A 205 -24.40 -2.15 -22.97
C ILE A 205 -23.00 -2.66 -23.31
N ALA A 206 -22.19 -1.80 -23.93
CA ALA A 206 -20.87 -2.19 -24.43
C ALA A 206 -19.78 -1.41 -23.69
N CYS A 207 -18.67 -2.06 -23.35
CA CYS A 207 -17.47 -1.38 -22.89
C CYS A 207 -16.81 -0.67 -24.08
N ARG A 208 -16.80 0.66 -24.09
CA ARG A 208 -16.10 1.49 -25.09
C ARG A 208 -15.42 2.63 -24.36
N ASP A 209 -14.19 2.92 -24.73
CA ASP A 209 -13.37 3.97 -24.08
C ASP A 209 -13.34 3.83 -22.55
N GLN A 210 -13.19 2.59 -22.07
CA GLN A 210 -13.14 2.21 -20.65
C GLN A 210 -14.41 2.53 -19.85
N ARG A 211 -15.55 2.71 -20.53
CA ARG A 211 -16.86 2.90 -19.90
C ARG A 211 -17.93 2.06 -20.57
N PHE A 212 -18.90 1.60 -19.78
CA PHE A 212 -20.10 0.99 -20.33
C PHE A 212 -21.03 2.04 -20.92
N VAL A 213 -21.28 1.96 -22.23
CA VAL A 213 -22.15 2.85 -22.99
C VAL A 213 -23.33 2.09 -23.60
N PRO A 214 -24.41 2.77 -24.02
CA PRO A 214 -25.56 2.10 -24.63
C PRO A 214 -25.14 1.31 -25.89
N SER A 215 -25.71 0.11 -26.06
CA SER A 215 -25.53 -0.69 -27.28
C SER A 215 -26.86 -1.00 -27.94
N GLU A 216 -27.69 -1.85 -27.33
CA GLU A 216 -28.97 -2.28 -27.90
C GLU A 216 -30.03 -2.42 -26.80
N LYS A 217 -31.26 -1.96 -27.07
CA LYS A 217 -32.40 -2.19 -26.19
C LYS A 217 -33.08 -3.51 -26.54
N CYS A 218 -33.35 -4.36 -25.56
CA CYS A 218 -34.10 -5.58 -25.79
C CYS A 218 -35.52 -5.26 -26.27
N ARG A 219 -36.02 -6.07 -27.20
CA ARG A 219 -37.38 -5.92 -27.75
C ARG A 219 -38.42 -6.29 -26.69
N ALA A 220 -39.66 -5.86 -26.90
CA ALA A 220 -40.77 -6.25 -26.04
C ALA A 220 -40.86 -7.79 -25.95
N GLY A 221 -40.95 -8.32 -24.72
CA GLY A 221 -40.98 -9.76 -24.45
C GLY A 221 -39.61 -10.46 -24.41
N THR A 222 -38.49 -9.73 -24.58
CA THR A 222 -37.15 -10.26 -24.34
C THR A 222 -36.44 -9.52 -23.20
N VAL A 223 -35.53 -10.21 -22.54
CA VAL A 223 -34.66 -9.67 -21.48
C VAL A 223 -33.22 -10.00 -21.81
N CYS A 224 -32.30 -9.20 -21.28
CA CYS A 224 -30.89 -9.48 -21.38
C CYS A 224 -30.53 -10.64 -20.45
N THR A 225 -29.91 -11.67 -21.00
CA THR A 225 -29.41 -12.83 -20.26
C THR A 225 -27.92 -13.01 -20.48
N VAL A 226 -27.28 -13.64 -19.48
CA VAL A 226 -25.88 -14.04 -19.52
C VAL A 226 -25.87 -15.55 -19.51
N SER A 227 -25.24 -16.16 -20.51
CA SER A 227 -25.07 -17.61 -20.62
C SER A 227 -23.61 -17.90 -20.95
N GLY A 228 -22.87 -18.37 -19.95
CA GLY A 228 -21.41 -18.52 -20.04
C GLY A 228 -20.74 -17.17 -20.31
N GLN A 229 -20.01 -17.07 -21.43
CA GLN A 229 -19.37 -15.83 -21.88
C GLN A 229 -20.22 -15.01 -22.86
N SER A 230 -21.46 -15.44 -23.14
CA SER A 230 -22.34 -14.75 -24.09
C SER A 230 -23.40 -13.92 -23.38
N THR A 231 -23.61 -12.71 -23.89
CA THR A 231 -24.64 -11.79 -23.42
C THR A 231 -25.55 -11.42 -24.59
N LYS A 232 -26.86 -11.64 -24.46
CA LYS A 232 -27.81 -11.38 -25.55
C LYS A 232 -29.22 -11.10 -25.01
N CYS A 233 -30.08 -10.54 -25.86
CA CYS A 233 -31.51 -10.44 -25.56
C CYS A 233 -32.22 -11.72 -25.99
N GLU A 234 -32.91 -12.40 -25.08
CA GLU A 234 -33.71 -13.59 -25.39
C GLU A 234 -35.05 -13.58 -24.64
N ARG A 235 -35.99 -14.43 -25.07
CA ARG A 235 -37.26 -14.57 -24.34
C ARG A 235 -36.98 -15.25 -23.01
N ARG A 236 -37.57 -14.68 -21.95
CA ARG A 236 -37.54 -15.29 -20.62
C ARG A 236 -38.50 -16.47 -20.53
#